data_AF-A0A2E5LXU8-F1
#
_entry.id   AF-A0A2E5LXU8-F1
#
_cell.length_a   1.000
_cell.length_b   1.000
_cell.length_c   1.000
_cell.angle_alpha   90.00
_cell.angle_beta   90.00
_cell.angle_gamma   90.00
#
_symmetry.space_group_name_H-M   'P 1'
#
loop_
_entity.id
_entity.type
_entity.pdbx_description
1 polymer ?
#
loop_
_entity_poly.entity_id
_entity_poly.type
_entity_poly.pdbx_seq_one_letter_code
_entity_poly.pdbx_strand_id
1 'polypeptide(L)'
;MAVERLQKILSNAGVASRRSAEAMIVAGRVAVNGKKCDTLGARADPDVDEITLDGTPVLRERYRYVALNKPAGVLSTTQDDRGRPTVISLINTPEGTLHPVGRLDQASEGLILLTNDGALTELLTHPRHEVRKEYLVAIDQPLGRKGRERLVRGVRHEGEQLKADHVQVVSPNGSAEKPDPRWLLITLHGGRKREIRRMLSIVGRRVVTLRRISIGPLSLGTLPIGESRVLEPEEVEALYSAGKRARDRKPSSMETTASTVPQRPSPIAIDGPAASGKSTLARALSQHFGYVLLDTGLMYRAFTLAALIEGIPATNTTACKEFAERISLRLITKDHEARVVLSGEDVTDQLRAPNIEEAVSDYSAIAGVRLQLVAQQRLFATQPLSLLVGRDIGSVVLPKARIKFFLQAAADVRAERRGQQASEWGGPQSTIAAGRNIRTRDTTDSSRASSPLTIPEGAIVIDTEQLSIDAMIKAAITVIEERTK
;
A
#
# COMPACT_ATOMS: atom_id res chain seq x y z
N MET A 1 15.07 -6.49 -22.61
CA MET A 1 15.63 -6.80 -21.26
C MET A 1 17.00 -7.46 -21.47
N ALA A 2 17.69 -7.97 -20.44
CA ALA A 2 19.03 -8.52 -20.57
C ALA A 2 19.02 -10.04 -20.76
N VAL A 3 19.99 -10.57 -21.53
CA VAL A 3 20.24 -12.01 -21.74
C VAL A 3 20.19 -12.81 -20.42
N GLU A 4 19.38 -13.86 -20.38
CA GLU A 4 19.13 -14.68 -19.18
C GLU A 4 19.72 -16.09 -19.32
N ARG A 5 20.00 -16.75 -18.19
CA ARG A 5 20.42 -18.16 -18.19
C ARG A 5 19.29 -19.06 -18.69
N LEU A 6 19.60 -20.03 -19.54
CA LEU A 6 18.63 -20.89 -20.22
C LEU A 6 17.78 -21.70 -19.22
N GLN A 7 18.36 -22.23 -18.13
CA GLN A 7 17.58 -22.92 -17.09
C GLN A 7 16.62 -21.99 -16.32
N LYS A 8 16.93 -20.69 -16.28
CA LYS A 8 16.02 -19.68 -15.68
C LYS A 8 14.86 -19.39 -16.63
N ILE A 9 15.12 -19.29 -17.92
CA ILE A 9 14.08 -19.08 -18.95
C ILE A 9 13.10 -20.27 -18.95
N LEU A 10 13.61 -21.50 -19.02
CA LEU A 10 12.79 -22.72 -18.98
C LEU A 10 11.97 -22.80 -17.68
N SER A 11 12.58 -22.46 -16.54
CA SER A 11 11.88 -22.45 -15.26
C SER A 11 10.80 -21.37 -15.16
N ASN A 12 11.03 -20.18 -15.74
CA ASN A 12 10.04 -19.11 -15.79
C ASN A 12 8.91 -19.43 -16.78
N ALA A 13 9.17 -20.24 -17.80
CA ALA A 13 8.20 -20.72 -18.76
C ALA A 13 7.35 -21.91 -18.25
N GLY A 14 7.44 -22.26 -16.96
CA GLY A 14 6.64 -23.33 -16.36
C GLY A 14 7.05 -24.75 -16.78
N VAL A 15 8.11 -24.90 -17.58
CA VAL A 15 8.53 -26.18 -18.16
C VAL A 15 9.04 -27.16 -17.10
N ALA A 16 9.86 -26.68 -16.18
CA ALA A 16 10.49 -27.50 -15.15
C ALA A 16 11.09 -26.63 -14.02
N SER A 17 11.40 -27.24 -12.86
CA SER A 17 12.25 -26.55 -11.87
C SER A 17 13.63 -26.24 -12.46
N ARG A 18 14.34 -25.22 -11.96
CA ARG A 18 15.69 -24.87 -12.46
C ARG A 18 16.65 -26.07 -12.52
N ARG A 19 16.62 -26.96 -11.52
CA ARG A 19 17.48 -28.17 -11.49
C ARG A 19 17.08 -29.20 -12.54
N SER A 20 15.77 -29.39 -12.72
CA SER A 20 15.27 -30.29 -13.76
C SER A 20 15.55 -29.72 -15.15
N ALA A 21 15.44 -28.40 -15.33
CA ALA A 21 15.85 -27.71 -16.55
C ALA A 21 17.35 -27.86 -16.84
N GLU A 22 18.23 -27.82 -15.84
CA GLU A 22 19.65 -28.11 -16.00
C GLU A 22 19.89 -29.54 -16.51
N ALA A 23 19.17 -30.53 -15.99
CA ALA A 23 19.24 -31.89 -16.48
C ALA A 23 18.77 -32.03 -17.94
N MET A 24 17.70 -31.31 -18.33
CA MET A 24 17.20 -31.27 -19.71
C MET A 24 18.20 -30.61 -20.68
N ILE A 25 18.87 -29.53 -20.24
CA ILE A 25 19.93 -28.88 -21.02
C ILE A 25 21.06 -29.89 -21.24
N VAL A 26 21.62 -30.48 -20.19
CA VAL A 26 22.72 -31.46 -20.31
C VAL A 26 22.35 -32.65 -21.20
N ALA A 27 21.08 -33.05 -21.20
CA ALA A 27 20.57 -34.10 -22.08
C ALA A 27 20.43 -33.69 -23.57
N GLY A 28 20.78 -32.44 -23.94
CA GLY A 28 20.71 -31.93 -25.32
C GLY A 28 19.29 -31.79 -25.85
N ARG A 29 18.29 -31.70 -24.95
CA ARG A 29 16.86 -31.59 -25.29
C ARG A 29 16.43 -30.17 -25.59
N VAL A 30 17.23 -29.17 -25.23
CA VAL A 30 16.93 -27.75 -25.40
C VAL A 30 17.69 -27.20 -26.60
N ALA A 31 17.03 -26.41 -27.45
CA ALA A 31 17.68 -25.69 -28.54
C ALA A 31 17.36 -24.18 -28.48
N VAL A 32 18.31 -23.38 -28.95
CA VAL A 32 18.19 -21.91 -29.09
C VAL A 32 18.48 -21.57 -30.55
N ASN A 33 17.54 -20.92 -31.24
CA ASN A 33 17.57 -20.61 -32.68
C ASN A 33 17.92 -21.84 -33.52
N GLY A 34 17.28 -22.98 -33.22
CA GLY A 34 17.50 -24.26 -33.91
C GLY A 34 18.79 -25.00 -33.55
N LYS A 35 19.69 -24.42 -32.74
CA LYS A 35 20.94 -25.07 -32.32
C LYS A 35 20.78 -25.69 -30.94
N LYS A 36 21.06 -27.01 -30.83
CA LYS A 36 21.05 -27.72 -29.54
C LYS A 36 22.02 -27.08 -28.55
N CYS A 37 21.55 -26.90 -27.32
CA CYS A 37 22.29 -26.36 -26.19
C CYS A 37 22.41 -27.45 -25.12
N ASP A 38 23.63 -27.96 -24.94
CA ASP A 38 23.99 -29.00 -23.96
C ASP A 38 24.84 -28.48 -22.79
N THR A 39 25.22 -27.21 -22.84
CA THR A 39 26.16 -26.60 -21.89
C THR A 39 25.45 -25.87 -20.76
N LEU A 40 25.75 -26.23 -19.52
CA LEU A 40 25.25 -25.52 -18.33
C LEU A 40 25.75 -24.07 -18.30
N GLY A 41 24.85 -23.14 -17.98
CA GLY A 41 25.15 -21.70 -17.95
C GLY A 41 24.98 -21.01 -19.30
N ALA A 42 24.57 -21.73 -20.35
CA ALA A 42 24.08 -21.16 -21.60
C ALA A 42 23.06 -20.05 -21.34
N ARG A 43 23.07 -19.03 -22.20
CA ARG A 43 22.20 -17.86 -22.08
C ARG A 43 21.49 -17.59 -23.39
N ALA A 44 20.29 -17.04 -23.30
CA ALA A 44 19.49 -16.61 -24.43
C ALA A 44 18.74 -15.33 -24.07
N ASP A 45 18.34 -14.56 -25.08
CA ASP A 45 17.37 -13.49 -24.93
C ASP A 45 15.97 -14.05 -25.23
N PRO A 46 15.11 -14.23 -24.23
CA PRO A 46 13.77 -14.78 -24.43
C PRO A 46 12.83 -13.90 -25.27
N ASP A 47 13.19 -12.64 -25.55
CA ASP A 47 12.40 -11.73 -26.39
C ASP A 47 12.84 -11.77 -27.87
N VAL A 48 14.01 -12.34 -28.16
CA VAL A 48 14.64 -12.33 -29.50
C VAL A 48 14.91 -13.75 -29.99
N ASP A 49 15.42 -14.62 -29.11
CA ASP A 49 15.82 -15.97 -29.44
C ASP A 49 14.64 -16.94 -29.38
N GLU A 50 14.52 -17.80 -30.39
CA GLU A 50 13.59 -18.92 -30.41
C GLU A 50 14.14 -20.06 -29.54
N ILE A 51 13.46 -20.38 -28.45
CA ILE A 51 13.86 -21.45 -27.54
C ILE A 51 12.90 -22.62 -27.70
N THR A 52 13.42 -23.83 -27.92
CA THR A 52 12.60 -25.04 -28.04
C THR A 52 13.07 -26.12 -27.06
N LEU A 53 12.13 -26.93 -26.58
CA LEU A 53 12.38 -28.17 -25.84
C LEU A 53 11.83 -29.33 -26.67
N ASP A 54 12.69 -30.28 -27.04
CA ASP A 54 12.37 -31.41 -27.91
C ASP A 54 11.63 -30.99 -29.21
N GLY A 55 12.03 -29.84 -29.77
CA GLY A 55 11.42 -29.27 -30.97
C GLY A 55 10.13 -28.50 -30.74
N THR A 56 9.60 -28.45 -29.51
CA THR A 56 8.41 -27.65 -29.16
C THR A 56 8.83 -26.27 -28.68
N PRO A 57 8.29 -25.17 -29.23
CA PRO A 57 8.57 -23.81 -28.75
C PRO A 57 8.24 -23.63 -27.27
N VAL A 58 9.21 -23.10 -26.52
CA VAL A 58 9.06 -22.74 -25.12
C VAL A 58 8.47 -21.33 -25.07
N LEU A 59 7.15 -21.27 -24.90
CA LEU A 59 6.45 -20.01 -24.75
C LEU A 59 6.60 -19.47 -23.33
N ARG A 60 6.75 -18.15 -23.21
CA ARG A 60 6.81 -17.49 -21.91
C ARG A 60 5.46 -17.59 -21.22
N GLU A 61 5.41 -18.26 -20.07
CA GLU A 61 4.22 -18.22 -19.24
C GLU A 61 4.01 -16.84 -18.65
N ARG A 62 2.74 -16.43 -18.53
CA ARG A 62 2.39 -15.21 -17.81
C ARG A 62 2.77 -15.38 -16.34
N TYR A 63 3.38 -14.35 -15.75
CA TYR A 63 3.64 -14.36 -14.32
C TYR A 63 2.34 -14.43 -13.54
N ARG A 64 2.31 -15.28 -12.52
CA ARG A 64 1.18 -15.46 -11.62
C ARG A 64 1.64 -15.17 -10.20
N TYR A 65 0.78 -14.52 -9.44
CA TYR A 65 1.09 -14.10 -8.07
C TYR A 65 -0.13 -14.44 -7.22
N VAL A 66 0.05 -15.28 -6.21
CA VAL A 66 -1.03 -15.78 -5.37
C VAL A 66 -0.69 -15.56 -3.90
N ALA A 67 -1.55 -14.84 -3.19
CA ALA A 67 -1.50 -14.72 -1.74
C ALA A 67 -2.30 -15.88 -1.14
N LEU A 68 -1.68 -16.63 -0.25
CA LEU A 68 -2.30 -17.73 0.49
C LEU A 68 -2.25 -17.40 1.98
N ASN A 69 -3.38 -17.54 2.66
CA ASN A 69 -3.40 -17.58 4.11
C ASN A 69 -3.11 -19.02 4.57
N LYS A 70 -1.83 -19.34 4.73
CA LYS A 70 -1.39 -20.71 5.04
C LYS A 70 -1.90 -21.15 6.43
N PRO A 71 -2.59 -22.29 6.56
CA PRO A 71 -2.94 -22.86 7.86
C PRO A 71 -1.74 -23.55 8.53
N ALA A 72 -1.84 -23.76 9.84
CA ALA A 72 -0.91 -24.61 10.56
C ALA A 72 -1.03 -26.08 10.08
N GLY A 73 0.06 -26.84 10.16
CA GLY A 73 0.12 -28.23 9.69
C GLY A 73 0.58 -28.40 8.24
N VAL A 74 0.51 -27.36 7.43
CA VAL A 74 0.89 -27.38 6.00
C VAL A 74 2.36 -27.01 5.78
N LEU A 75 3.03 -27.63 4.81
CA LEU A 75 4.43 -27.37 4.47
C LEU A 75 4.61 -26.29 3.39
N SER A 76 5.54 -25.36 3.59
CA SER A 76 5.97 -24.39 2.57
C SER A 76 6.97 -24.99 1.58
N THR A 77 6.54 -26.00 0.83
CA THR A 77 7.31 -26.70 -0.21
C THR A 77 6.43 -26.96 -1.43
N THR A 78 7.04 -27.19 -2.59
CA THR A 78 6.32 -27.61 -3.81
C THR A 78 6.04 -29.10 -3.85
N GLN A 79 6.89 -29.91 -3.22
CA GLN A 79 6.76 -31.38 -3.15
C GLN A 79 7.16 -31.89 -1.77
N ASP A 80 6.52 -32.97 -1.32
CA ASP A 80 6.84 -33.68 -0.08
C ASP A 80 6.83 -35.20 -0.28
N ASP A 81 7.95 -35.86 0.02
CA ASP A 81 8.14 -37.30 -0.18
C ASP A 81 7.33 -38.17 0.80
N ARG A 82 6.68 -37.56 1.80
CA ARG A 82 5.94 -38.25 2.86
C ARG A 82 4.42 -38.01 2.78
N GLY A 83 3.94 -37.43 1.69
CA GLY A 83 2.52 -37.19 1.43
C GLY A 83 1.87 -36.16 2.36
N ARG A 84 2.65 -35.29 3.02
CA ARG A 84 2.08 -34.25 3.89
C ARG A 84 1.50 -33.11 3.05
N PRO A 85 0.42 -32.45 3.50
CA PRO A 85 -0.15 -31.30 2.81
C PRO A 85 0.87 -30.18 2.59
N THR A 86 0.88 -29.61 1.38
CA THR A 86 1.79 -28.52 0.99
C THR A 86 1.02 -27.26 0.64
N VAL A 87 1.70 -26.13 0.53
CA VAL A 87 1.08 -24.87 0.08
C VAL A 87 0.54 -24.97 -1.35
N ILE A 88 1.08 -25.88 -2.17
CA ILE A 88 0.60 -26.11 -3.55
C ILE A 88 -0.70 -26.91 -3.53
N SER A 89 -0.90 -27.82 -2.57
CA SER A 89 -2.15 -28.58 -2.47
C SER A 89 -3.36 -27.73 -2.01
N LEU A 90 -3.15 -26.46 -1.65
CA LEU A 90 -4.20 -25.54 -1.21
C LEU A 90 -4.64 -24.54 -2.28
N ILE A 91 -3.99 -24.53 -3.44
CA ILE A 91 -4.29 -23.57 -4.51
C ILE A 91 -4.94 -24.29 -5.70
N ASN A 92 -6.04 -23.75 -6.20
CA ASN A 92 -6.75 -24.28 -7.37
C ASN A 92 -6.07 -23.79 -8.66
N THR A 93 -4.78 -24.08 -8.83
CA THR A 93 -4.02 -23.77 -10.04
C THR A 93 -3.37 -25.03 -10.61
N PRO A 94 -3.17 -25.13 -11.94
CA PRO A 94 -2.52 -26.29 -12.55
C PRO A 94 -1.20 -26.62 -11.85
N GLU A 95 -1.01 -27.91 -11.53
CA GLU A 95 0.17 -28.40 -10.81
C GLU A 95 1.47 -27.97 -11.51
N GLY A 96 2.50 -27.62 -10.72
CA GLY A 96 3.88 -27.49 -11.20
C GLY A 96 4.38 -26.09 -11.58
N THR A 97 3.54 -25.05 -11.57
CA THR A 97 3.95 -23.71 -12.03
C THR A 97 4.38 -22.74 -10.93
N LEU A 98 3.87 -22.86 -9.69
CA LEU A 98 4.15 -21.87 -8.63
C LEU A 98 5.05 -22.42 -7.53
N HIS A 99 5.90 -21.55 -6.97
CA HIS A 99 6.73 -21.86 -5.80
C HIS A 99 6.52 -20.83 -4.67
N PRO A 100 6.71 -21.22 -3.40
CA PRO A 100 6.56 -20.30 -2.27
C PRO A 100 7.69 -19.27 -2.21
N VAL A 101 7.32 -18.01 -1.98
CA VAL A 101 8.22 -16.90 -1.74
C VAL A 101 8.61 -16.88 -0.27
N GLY A 102 9.74 -17.51 0.01
CA GLY A 102 10.20 -17.76 1.37
C GLY A 102 9.42 -18.89 2.03
N ARG A 103 9.58 -19.04 3.34
CA ARG A 103 8.98 -20.18 4.07
C ARG A 103 8.31 -19.72 5.36
N LEU A 104 7.23 -20.39 5.70
CA LEU A 104 6.68 -20.42 7.06
C LEU A 104 6.92 -21.82 7.62
N ASP A 105 7.23 -21.90 8.91
CA ASP A 105 7.30 -23.20 9.58
C ASP A 105 5.96 -23.93 9.48
N GLN A 106 5.98 -25.26 9.56
CA GLN A 106 4.76 -26.07 9.48
C GLN A 106 3.69 -25.63 10.51
N ALA A 107 4.12 -25.35 11.74
CA ALA A 107 3.26 -24.87 12.83
C ALA A 107 3.00 -23.36 12.83
N SER A 108 3.42 -22.63 11.80
CA SER A 108 3.15 -21.19 11.64
C SER A 108 2.09 -20.96 10.57
N GLU A 109 1.31 -19.90 10.76
CA GLU A 109 0.17 -19.53 9.92
C GLU A 109 0.40 -18.22 9.17
N GLY A 110 -0.51 -17.89 8.27
CA GLY A 110 -0.65 -16.56 7.71
C GLY A 110 -0.09 -16.41 6.30
N LEU A 111 0.13 -15.16 5.92
CA LEU A 111 0.43 -14.77 4.55
C LEU A 111 1.68 -15.45 4.00
N ILE A 112 1.53 -16.18 2.90
CA ILE A 112 2.62 -16.65 2.05
C ILE A 112 2.29 -16.32 0.60
N LEU A 113 3.28 -15.82 -0.14
CA LEU A 113 3.15 -15.54 -1.57
C LEU A 113 3.63 -16.76 -2.36
N LEU A 114 2.94 -17.08 -3.45
CA LEU A 114 3.25 -18.15 -4.40
C LEU A 114 3.35 -17.53 -5.79
N THR A 115 4.42 -17.80 -6.52
CA THR A 115 4.63 -17.23 -7.86
C THR A 115 5.54 -18.10 -8.72
N ASN A 116 5.49 -17.93 -10.03
CA ASN A 116 6.51 -18.40 -11.00
C ASN A 116 7.57 -17.32 -11.30
N ASP A 117 7.45 -16.13 -10.70
CA ASP A 117 8.38 -15.02 -10.85
C ASP A 117 9.59 -15.16 -9.89
N GLY A 118 10.67 -15.70 -10.41
CA GLY A 118 11.93 -15.83 -9.68
C GLY A 118 12.59 -14.50 -9.31
N ALA A 119 12.33 -13.41 -10.03
CA ALA A 119 12.94 -12.10 -9.74
C ALA A 119 12.28 -11.47 -8.51
N LEU A 120 10.95 -11.47 -8.44
CA LEU A 120 10.22 -11.03 -7.25
C LEU A 120 10.54 -11.91 -6.03
N THR A 121 10.68 -13.21 -6.26
CA THR A 121 11.06 -14.16 -5.20
C THR A 121 12.38 -13.79 -4.54
N GLU A 122 13.42 -13.54 -5.35
CA GLU A 122 14.73 -13.11 -4.88
C GLU A 122 14.64 -11.78 -4.12
N LEU A 123 13.92 -10.80 -4.68
CA LEU A 123 13.74 -9.47 -4.08
C LEU A 123 13.10 -9.53 -2.69
N LEU A 124 12.14 -10.41 -2.47
CA LEU A 124 11.40 -10.49 -1.20
C LEU A 124 12.05 -11.39 -0.15
N THR A 125 12.92 -12.31 -0.57
CA THR A 125 13.50 -13.33 0.33
C THR A 125 14.96 -13.10 0.67
N HIS A 126 15.74 -12.49 -0.21
CA HIS A 126 17.17 -12.32 0.03
C HIS A 126 17.41 -11.27 1.15
N PRO A 127 18.20 -11.59 2.20
CA PRO A 127 18.38 -10.71 3.36
C PRO A 127 18.83 -9.27 3.05
N ARG A 128 19.67 -9.10 2.00
CA ARG A 128 20.13 -7.78 1.52
C ARG A 128 19.02 -6.79 1.16
N HIS A 129 17.82 -7.30 0.85
CA HIS A 129 16.67 -6.47 0.48
C HIS A 129 15.81 -6.11 1.69
N GLU A 130 16.21 -6.50 2.91
CA GLU A 130 15.60 -6.07 4.18
C GLU A 130 14.07 -5.95 4.18
N VAL A 131 13.38 -6.82 3.45
CA VAL A 131 11.93 -6.68 3.25
C VAL A 131 11.25 -7.03 4.55
N ARG A 132 10.60 -6.01 5.13
CA ARG A 132 9.90 -6.09 6.41
C ARG A 132 8.77 -7.10 6.34
N LYS A 133 8.60 -7.84 7.43
CA LYS A 133 7.56 -8.85 7.63
C LYS A 133 7.00 -8.62 9.02
N GLU A 134 5.68 -8.63 9.12
CA GLU A 134 4.99 -8.42 10.40
C GLU A 134 4.27 -9.68 10.82
N TYR A 135 4.39 -9.98 12.11
CA TYR A 135 3.87 -11.19 12.71
C TYR A 135 3.02 -10.84 13.92
N LEU A 136 1.78 -11.34 13.92
CA LEU A 136 0.95 -11.40 15.11
C LEU A 136 1.30 -12.68 15.88
N VAL A 137 1.71 -12.52 17.13
CA VAL A 137 2.26 -13.59 17.96
C VAL A 137 1.53 -13.67 19.29
N ALA A 138 0.94 -14.83 19.58
CA ALA A 138 0.44 -15.15 20.91
C ALA A 138 1.50 -15.93 21.68
N ILE A 139 1.74 -15.55 22.94
CA ILE A 139 2.69 -16.20 23.85
C ILE A 139 2.00 -16.75 25.09
N ASP A 140 2.64 -17.72 25.73
CA ASP A 140 2.08 -18.45 26.87
C ASP A 140 1.93 -17.60 28.14
N GLN A 141 2.77 -16.58 28.32
CA GLN A 141 2.70 -15.65 29.45
C GLN A 141 2.99 -14.20 29.05
N PRO A 142 2.46 -13.19 29.77
CA PRO A 142 2.70 -11.78 29.47
C PRO A 142 4.18 -11.42 29.33
N LEU A 143 4.52 -10.59 28.33
CA LEU A 143 5.89 -10.08 28.17
C LEU A 143 5.99 -8.60 28.57
N GLY A 144 6.66 -8.37 29.71
CA GLY A 144 6.91 -7.01 30.21
C GLY A 144 7.81 -6.17 29.30
N ARG A 145 7.85 -4.86 29.55
CA ARG A 145 8.63 -3.89 28.77
C ARG A 145 10.11 -4.28 28.62
N LYS A 146 10.78 -4.67 29.72
CA LYS A 146 12.19 -5.10 29.70
C LYS A 146 12.44 -6.27 28.74
N GLY A 147 11.51 -7.23 28.68
CA GLY A 147 11.61 -8.37 27.76
C GLY A 147 11.51 -7.93 26.30
N ARG A 148 10.56 -7.04 25.99
CA ARG A 148 10.40 -6.48 24.63
C ARG A 148 11.61 -5.67 24.19
N GLU A 149 12.15 -4.82 25.07
CA GLU A 149 13.36 -4.07 24.77
C GLU A 149 14.57 -4.98 24.50
N ARG A 150 14.70 -6.11 25.20
CA ARG A 150 15.74 -7.10 24.90
C ARG A 150 15.59 -7.70 23.51
N LEU A 151 14.37 -7.96 23.05
CA LEU A 151 14.14 -8.47 21.69
C LEU A 151 14.55 -7.46 20.61
N VAL A 152 14.32 -6.17 20.85
CA VAL A 152 14.71 -5.07 19.93
C VAL A 152 16.22 -4.82 19.96
N ARG A 153 16.85 -4.78 21.14
CA ARG A 153 18.32 -4.66 21.27
C ARG A 153 19.05 -5.87 20.67
N GLY A 154 18.38 -7.01 20.64
CA GLY A 154 18.87 -8.26 20.09
C GLY A 154 19.31 -9.25 21.16
N VAL A 155 19.17 -10.52 20.83
CA VAL A 155 19.51 -11.67 21.69
C VAL A 155 20.45 -12.61 20.93
N ARG A 156 21.36 -13.26 21.66
CA ARG A 156 22.23 -14.29 21.08
C ARG A 156 21.60 -15.68 21.25
N HIS A 157 21.62 -16.48 20.19
CA HIS A 157 21.18 -17.86 20.21
C HIS A 157 21.97 -18.67 19.18
N GLU A 158 22.62 -19.76 19.61
CA GLU A 158 23.42 -20.63 18.72
C GLU A 158 24.47 -19.85 17.90
N GLY A 159 25.20 -18.93 18.55
CA GLY A 159 26.23 -18.12 17.89
C GLY A 159 25.70 -16.99 17.00
N GLU A 160 24.38 -16.92 16.78
CA GLU A 160 23.74 -15.88 15.96
C GLU A 160 23.18 -14.75 16.82
N GLN A 161 23.25 -13.51 16.31
CA GLN A 161 22.53 -12.38 16.86
C GLN A 161 21.19 -12.22 16.14
N LEU A 162 20.09 -12.33 16.90
CA LEU A 162 18.71 -12.20 16.43
C LEU A 162 18.11 -10.93 17.02
N LYS A 163 17.46 -10.10 16.20
CA LYS A 163 16.86 -8.84 16.67
C LYS A 163 15.54 -8.56 15.97
N ALA A 164 14.63 -7.93 16.69
CA ALA A 164 13.39 -7.40 16.15
C ALA A 164 13.57 -5.92 15.79
N ASP A 165 12.92 -5.47 14.72
CA ASP A 165 12.87 -4.05 14.42
C ASP A 165 11.92 -3.33 15.38
N HIS A 166 10.79 -3.98 15.66
CA HIS A 166 9.75 -3.45 16.52
C HIS A 166 9.01 -4.58 17.22
N VAL A 167 8.61 -4.33 18.48
CA VAL A 167 7.79 -5.25 19.28
C VAL A 167 6.74 -4.43 20.04
N GLN A 168 5.48 -4.57 19.64
CA GLN A 168 4.35 -3.88 20.25
C GLN A 168 3.40 -4.87 20.90
N VAL A 169 2.80 -4.49 22.02
CA VAL A 169 1.68 -5.23 22.61
C VAL A 169 0.40 -4.79 21.90
N VAL A 170 -0.40 -5.74 21.43
CA VAL A 170 -1.61 -5.49 20.65
C VAL A 170 -2.77 -6.32 21.18
N SER A 171 -4.01 -5.93 20.87
CA SER A 171 -5.19 -6.77 21.05
C SER A 171 -5.46 -7.52 19.74
N PRO A 172 -5.68 -8.84 19.75
CA PRO A 172 -5.84 -9.64 18.53
C PRO A 172 -7.04 -9.22 17.66
N ASN A 173 -8.05 -8.56 18.24
CA ASN A 173 -9.28 -8.12 17.55
C ASN A 173 -9.41 -6.60 17.36
N GLY A 174 -8.35 -5.82 17.65
CA GLY A 174 -8.40 -4.35 17.50
C GLY A 174 -9.41 -3.63 18.41
N SER A 175 -10.02 -4.32 19.38
CA SER A 175 -10.93 -3.71 20.35
C SER A 175 -10.19 -2.68 21.21
N ALA A 176 -10.87 -1.58 21.56
CA ALA A 176 -10.36 -0.49 22.38
C ALA A 176 -10.15 -0.86 23.86
N GLU A 177 -10.26 -2.15 24.22
CA GLU A 177 -9.92 -2.65 25.54
C GLU A 177 -8.39 -2.71 25.73
N LYS A 178 -7.95 -2.75 26.99
CA LYS A 178 -6.54 -2.78 27.36
C LYS A 178 -5.79 -3.87 26.56
N PRO A 179 -4.65 -3.53 25.91
CA PRO A 179 -3.86 -4.49 25.14
C PRO A 179 -3.47 -5.71 25.98
N ASP A 180 -3.74 -6.92 25.49
CA ASP A 180 -3.32 -8.15 26.15
C ASP A 180 -1.80 -8.32 26.00
N PRO A 181 -1.02 -8.28 27.10
CA PRO A 181 0.44 -8.43 27.05
C PRO A 181 0.94 -9.80 26.58
N ARG A 182 0.03 -10.74 26.27
CA ARG A 182 0.32 -12.02 25.62
C ARG A 182 0.25 -11.96 24.09
N TRP A 183 -0.20 -10.85 23.52
CA TRP A 183 -0.29 -10.65 22.07
C TRP A 183 0.69 -9.58 21.63
N LEU A 184 1.58 -9.97 20.71
CA LEU A 184 2.66 -9.13 20.22
C LEU A 184 2.56 -8.97 18.71
N LEU A 185 2.73 -7.74 18.24
CA LEU A 185 3.08 -7.45 16.86
C LEU A 185 4.61 -7.33 16.78
N ILE A 186 5.24 -8.24 16.03
CA ILE A 186 6.69 -8.30 15.86
C ILE A 186 7.04 -8.04 14.39
N THR A 187 7.90 -7.06 14.16
CA THR A 187 8.40 -6.70 12.82
C THR A 187 9.85 -7.17 12.64
N LEU A 188 10.13 -7.84 11.53
CA LEU A 188 11.45 -8.31 11.14
C LEU A 188 11.72 -8.03 9.66
N HIS A 189 12.93 -7.60 9.31
CA HIS A 189 13.43 -7.64 7.94
C HIS A 189 14.18 -8.96 7.61
N GLY A 190 14.50 -9.76 8.63
CA GLY A 190 15.13 -11.07 8.52
C GLY A 190 14.19 -12.22 8.15
N GLY A 191 14.69 -13.44 8.33
CA GLY A 191 13.98 -14.67 7.98
C GLY A 191 14.77 -15.93 8.34
N ARG A 192 15.54 -15.89 9.44
CA ARG A 192 16.31 -17.07 9.88
C ARG A 192 15.36 -18.18 10.34
N LYS A 193 15.85 -19.42 10.30
CA LYS A 193 15.06 -20.59 10.70
C LYS A 193 14.52 -20.40 12.12
N ARG A 194 13.19 -20.40 12.26
CA ARG A 194 12.45 -20.26 13.54
C ARG A 194 12.84 -19.02 14.36
N GLU A 195 13.24 -17.93 13.71
CA GLU A 195 13.82 -16.73 14.34
C GLU A 195 12.98 -16.19 15.51
N ILE A 196 11.68 -15.91 15.31
CA ILE A 196 10.78 -15.40 16.36
C ILE A 196 10.67 -16.36 17.54
N ARG A 197 10.54 -17.66 17.27
CA ARG A 197 10.41 -18.69 18.32
C ARG A 197 11.70 -18.78 19.15
N ARG A 198 12.86 -18.72 18.50
CA ARG A 198 14.17 -18.69 19.16
C ARG A 198 14.33 -17.45 20.02
N MET A 199 14.02 -16.27 19.48
CA MET A 199 14.10 -15.01 20.21
C MET A 199 13.21 -15.01 21.46
N LEU A 200 11.96 -15.44 21.34
CA LEU A 200 11.03 -15.50 22.45
C LEU A 200 11.45 -16.52 23.52
N SER A 201 12.04 -17.65 23.11
CA SER A 201 12.55 -18.64 24.06
C SER A 201 13.66 -18.08 24.97
N ILE A 202 14.54 -17.22 24.44
CA ILE A 202 15.62 -16.58 25.21
C ILE A 202 15.09 -15.61 26.28
N VAL A 203 13.93 -14.99 26.04
CA VAL A 203 13.25 -14.16 27.04
C VAL A 203 12.25 -14.94 27.89
N GLY A 204 12.31 -16.28 27.85
CA GLY A 204 11.51 -17.17 28.68
C GLY A 204 10.03 -17.22 28.28
N ARG A 205 9.73 -17.10 26.98
CA ARG A 205 8.36 -17.18 26.44
C ARG A 205 8.25 -18.26 25.38
N ARG A 206 7.16 -19.00 25.41
CA ARG A 206 6.81 -19.96 24.36
C ARG A 206 5.77 -19.37 23.45
N VAL A 207 5.92 -19.63 22.15
CA VAL A 207 4.99 -19.17 21.12
C VAL A 207 3.83 -20.16 21.04
N VAL A 208 2.62 -19.66 21.30
CA VAL A 208 1.36 -20.40 21.16
C VAL A 208 0.90 -20.31 19.70
N THR A 209 0.76 -19.09 19.18
CA THR A 209 0.34 -18.82 17.80
C THR A 209 1.33 -17.88 17.14
N LEU A 210 1.65 -18.15 15.88
CA LEU A 210 2.52 -17.30 15.06
C LEU A 210 1.90 -17.15 13.69
N ARG A 211 1.39 -15.96 13.41
CA ARG A 211 0.73 -15.64 12.14
C ARG A 211 1.46 -14.49 11.46
N ARG A 212 1.98 -14.71 10.25
CA ARG A 212 2.48 -13.61 9.43
C ARG A 212 1.30 -12.86 8.82
N ILE A 213 1.21 -11.57 9.11
CA ILE A 213 0.09 -10.74 8.65
C ILE A 213 0.50 -9.78 7.53
N SER A 214 1.80 -9.60 7.29
CA SER A 214 2.28 -8.74 6.20
C SER A 214 3.65 -9.18 5.66
N ILE A 215 3.86 -8.95 4.36
CA ILE A 215 5.15 -9.02 3.66
C ILE A 215 5.32 -7.72 2.87
N GLY A 216 6.21 -6.85 3.34
CA GLY A 216 6.39 -5.51 2.78
C GLY A 216 5.05 -4.74 2.82
N PRO A 217 4.56 -4.25 1.67
CA PRO A 217 3.27 -3.56 1.58
C PRO A 217 2.06 -4.51 1.48
N LEU A 218 2.28 -5.80 1.23
CA LEU A 218 1.19 -6.77 1.08
C LEU A 218 0.70 -7.21 2.46
N SER A 219 -0.55 -6.90 2.78
CA SER A 219 -1.24 -7.33 4.01
C SER A 219 -2.11 -8.56 3.77
N LEU A 220 -2.24 -9.41 4.80
CA LEU A 220 -3.14 -10.56 4.81
C LEU A 220 -4.62 -10.13 4.74
N GLY A 221 -4.95 -8.97 5.33
CA GLY A 221 -6.30 -8.43 5.33
C GLY A 221 -7.34 -9.40 5.90
N THR A 222 -8.44 -9.57 5.17
CA THR A 222 -9.58 -10.43 5.53
C THR A 222 -9.53 -11.82 4.88
N LEU A 223 -8.41 -12.18 4.22
CA LEU A 223 -8.29 -13.47 3.53
C LEU A 223 -8.48 -14.63 4.53
N PRO A 224 -9.50 -15.48 4.38
CA PRO A 224 -9.76 -16.58 5.32
C PRO A 224 -8.63 -17.59 5.37
N ILE A 225 -8.49 -18.31 6.48
CA ILE A 225 -7.45 -19.34 6.64
C ILE A 225 -7.67 -20.47 5.64
N GLY A 226 -6.60 -20.91 4.95
CA GLY A 226 -6.66 -21.93 3.91
C GLY A 226 -6.96 -21.37 2.52
N GLU A 227 -7.56 -20.18 2.45
CA GLU A 227 -7.94 -19.57 1.17
C GLU A 227 -6.79 -18.83 0.50
N SER A 228 -6.89 -18.74 -0.82
CA SER A 228 -5.94 -18.03 -1.67
C SER A 228 -6.65 -17.06 -2.61
N ARG A 229 -5.92 -16.03 -3.02
CA ARG A 229 -6.37 -15.09 -4.05
C ARG A 229 -5.22 -14.69 -4.95
N VAL A 230 -5.54 -14.35 -6.18
CA VAL A 230 -4.58 -13.71 -7.09
C VAL A 230 -4.26 -12.31 -6.57
N LEU A 231 -3.01 -11.89 -6.69
CA LEU A 231 -2.60 -10.51 -6.39
C LEU A 231 -3.00 -9.60 -7.54
N GLU A 232 -3.45 -8.41 -7.19
CA GLU A 232 -3.68 -7.37 -8.16
C GLU A 232 -2.34 -6.80 -8.68
N PRO A 233 -2.26 -6.31 -9.92
CA PRO A 233 -1.03 -5.76 -10.50
C PRO A 233 -0.34 -4.72 -9.61
N GLU A 234 -1.10 -3.89 -8.89
CA GLU A 234 -0.53 -2.85 -8.03
C GLU A 234 0.11 -3.42 -6.76
N GLU A 235 -0.42 -4.53 -6.24
CA GLU A 235 0.21 -5.25 -5.13
C GLU A 235 1.54 -5.86 -5.56
N VAL A 236 1.60 -6.38 -6.79
CA VAL A 236 2.82 -6.90 -7.40
C VAL A 236 3.84 -5.77 -7.58
N GLU A 237 3.43 -4.62 -8.11
CA GLU A 237 4.29 -3.45 -8.27
C GLU A 237 4.80 -2.91 -6.92
N ALA A 238 3.94 -2.87 -5.91
CA ALA A 238 4.31 -2.45 -4.56
C ALA A 238 5.36 -3.40 -3.95
N LEU A 239 5.23 -4.71 -4.15
CA LEU A 239 6.22 -5.71 -3.72
C LEU A 239 7.56 -5.52 -4.44
N TYR A 240 7.54 -5.27 -5.75
CA TYR A 240 8.73 -4.95 -6.53
C TYR A 240 9.42 -3.68 -6.02
N SER A 241 8.64 -2.64 -5.74
CA SER A 241 9.11 -1.38 -5.19
C SER A 241 9.75 -1.55 -3.81
N ALA A 242 9.15 -2.37 -2.95
CA ALA A 242 9.67 -2.64 -1.61
C ALA A 242 11.03 -3.37 -1.65
N GLY A 243 11.18 -4.37 -2.53
CA GLY A 243 12.44 -5.09 -2.69
C GLY A 243 13.56 -4.23 -3.32
N LYS A 244 13.21 -3.31 -4.23
CA LYS A 244 14.17 -2.38 -4.86
C LYS A 244 14.65 -1.28 -3.91
N ARG A 245 13.75 -0.62 -3.16
CA ARG A 245 14.11 0.47 -2.22
C ARG A 245 15.12 0.03 -1.16
N ALA A 246 15.11 -1.24 -0.79
CA ALA A 246 16.07 -1.78 0.17
C ALA A 246 17.43 -2.16 -0.47
N ARG A 247 17.48 -2.40 -1.78
CA ARG A 247 18.73 -2.63 -2.54
C ARG A 247 19.61 -1.39 -2.61
N ASP A 248 19.00 -0.19 -2.63
CA ASP A 248 19.71 1.09 -2.73
C ASP A 248 20.28 1.56 -1.38
N ARG A 249 19.97 0.86 -0.28
CA ARG A 249 20.69 0.95 0.98
C ARG A 249 21.95 0.07 0.93
N LYS A 250 23.07 0.61 0.47
CA LYS A 250 24.38 -0.04 0.62
C LYS A 250 24.73 -0.18 2.12
N PRO A 251 25.36 -1.29 2.56
CA PRO A 251 25.87 -1.41 3.91
C PRO A 251 27.16 -0.59 4.02
N SER A 252 27.11 0.52 4.75
CA SER A 252 28.33 1.20 5.20
C SER A 252 28.48 1.01 6.71
N SER A 253 29.71 0.70 7.06
CA SER A 253 30.29 0.54 8.39
C SER A 253 29.78 1.54 9.42
N MET A 254 29.78 1.07 10.67
CA MET A 254 29.67 1.86 11.89
C MET A 254 30.42 3.19 11.76
N GLU A 255 29.67 4.28 11.69
CA GLU A 255 30.02 5.52 12.35
C GLU A 255 28.83 5.95 13.20
N THR A 256 29.13 6.12 14.48
CA THR A 256 28.25 6.68 15.49
C THR A 256 28.04 8.15 15.17
N THR A 257 27.09 8.45 14.30
CA THR A 257 26.42 9.74 14.30
C THR A 257 24.94 9.45 14.41
N ALA A 258 24.33 9.97 15.47
CA ALA A 258 22.90 9.92 15.70
C ALA A 258 22.16 10.36 14.43
N SER A 259 21.70 9.41 13.62
CA SER A 259 20.82 9.69 12.49
C SER A 259 19.45 9.96 13.05
N THR A 260 19.20 11.23 13.36
CA THR A 260 17.88 11.82 13.47
C THR A 260 17.10 11.49 12.21
N VAL A 261 16.31 10.41 12.25
CA VAL A 261 15.08 10.37 11.46
C VAL A 261 14.32 11.63 11.87
N PRO A 262 14.07 12.61 10.99
CA PRO A 262 13.25 13.73 11.40
C PRO A 262 11.90 13.13 11.82
N GLN A 263 11.48 13.43 13.05
CA GLN A 263 10.20 13.02 13.61
C GLN A 263 9.07 13.77 12.88
N ARG A 264 8.93 13.55 11.57
CA ARG A 264 7.92 14.26 10.80
C ARG A 264 6.53 13.76 11.23
N PRO A 265 5.62 14.64 11.65
CA PRO A 265 4.26 14.27 11.91
C PRO A 265 3.64 13.80 10.58
N SER A 266 3.24 12.54 10.60
CA SER A 266 2.39 11.91 9.59
C SER A 266 1.17 11.40 10.34
N PRO A 267 -0.06 11.67 9.88
CA PRO A 267 -0.45 12.38 8.64
C PRO A 267 -0.56 13.92 8.77
N ILE A 268 -0.52 14.65 7.65
CA ILE A 268 -0.86 16.08 7.54
C ILE A 268 -2.27 16.24 6.94
N ALA A 269 -3.10 17.11 7.53
CA ALA A 269 -4.41 17.48 6.99
C ALA A 269 -4.41 18.92 6.45
N ILE A 270 -5.06 19.14 5.30
CA ILE A 270 -5.30 20.47 4.73
C ILE A 270 -6.80 20.63 4.41
N ASP A 271 -7.45 21.57 5.09
CA ASP A 271 -8.87 21.88 4.94
C ASP A 271 -9.11 23.30 4.43
N GLY A 272 -10.36 23.59 4.06
CA GLY A 272 -10.80 24.90 3.60
C GLY A 272 -11.82 24.84 2.45
N PRO A 273 -12.49 25.96 2.13
CA PRO A 273 -13.54 26.02 1.11
C PRO A 273 -12.98 25.88 -0.31
N ALA A 274 -13.84 25.63 -1.30
CA ALA A 274 -13.42 25.53 -2.70
C ALA A 274 -12.69 26.79 -3.17
N ALA A 275 -11.67 26.63 -4.01
CA ALA A 275 -10.80 27.69 -4.52
C ALA A 275 -9.99 28.47 -3.47
N SER A 276 -9.81 27.95 -2.24
CA SER A 276 -8.94 28.55 -1.21
C SER A 276 -7.43 28.28 -1.37
N GLY A 277 -6.98 27.61 -2.45
CA GLY A 277 -5.56 27.33 -2.69
C GLY A 277 -5.01 26.01 -2.12
N LYS A 278 -5.87 25.15 -1.54
CA LYS A 278 -5.44 23.90 -0.90
C LYS A 278 -4.64 22.97 -1.79
N SER A 279 -5.09 22.71 -3.02
CA SER A 279 -4.39 21.80 -3.93
C SER A 279 -3.00 22.32 -4.30
N THR A 280 -2.84 23.64 -4.41
CA THR A 280 -1.54 24.28 -4.66
C THR A 280 -0.59 24.06 -3.48
N LEU A 281 -1.05 24.36 -2.26
CA LEU A 281 -0.26 24.13 -1.05
C LEU A 281 0.09 22.65 -0.89
N ALA A 282 -0.90 21.77 -1.06
CA ALA A 282 -0.77 20.33 -0.90
C ALA A 282 0.28 19.73 -1.85
N ARG A 283 0.28 20.14 -3.13
CA ARG A 283 1.29 19.72 -4.10
C ARG A 283 2.68 20.24 -3.76
N ALA A 284 2.80 21.51 -3.36
CA ALA A 284 4.09 22.07 -2.98
C ALA A 284 4.70 21.33 -1.78
N LEU A 285 3.88 21.04 -0.76
CA LEU A 285 4.29 20.28 0.41
C LEU A 285 4.62 18.81 0.08
N SER A 286 3.84 18.19 -0.81
CA SER A 286 4.11 16.84 -1.33
C SER A 286 5.47 16.77 -2.02
N GLN A 287 5.76 17.71 -2.94
CA GLN A 287 7.05 17.77 -3.64
C GLN A 287 8.21 18.11 -2.70
N HIS A 288 8.03 19.08 -1.80
CA HIS A 288 9.09 19.56 -0.93
C HIS A 288 9.52 18.54 0.14
N PHE A 289 8.54 17.86 0.75
CA PHE A 289 8.81 16.93 1.86
C PHE A 289 8.66 15.46 1.46
N GLY A 290 8.23 15.15 0.24
CA GLY A 290 8.02 13.78 -0.26
C GLY A 290 6.73 13.13 0.24
N TYR A 291 5.71 13.91 0.64
CA TYR A 291 4.43 13.35 1.07
C TYR A 291 3.66 12.75 -0.12
N VAL A 292 2.91 11.67 0.12
CA VAL A 292 1.91 11.18 -0.82
C VAL A 292 0.61 11.95 -0.63
N LEU A 293 0.21 12.70 -1.65
CA LEU A 293 -0.97 13.56 -1.67
C LEU A 293 -2.23 12.77 -2.04
N LEU A 294 -3.24 12.77 -1.17
CA LEU A 294 -4.61 12.40 -1.53
C LEU A 294 -5.53 13.63 -1.55
N ASP A 295 -6.04 13.97 -2.75
CA ASP A 295 -7.21 14.84 -2.91
C ASP A 295 -8.48 14.00 -2.70
N THR A 296 -9.07 14.10 -1.50
CA THR A 296 -10.25 13.30 -1.17
C THR A 296 -11.46 13.67 -2.02
N GLY A 297 -11.47 14.86 -2.62
CA GLY A 297 -12.48 15.26 -3.60
C GLY A 297 -12.50 14.35 -4.83
N LEU A 298 -11.39 13.74 -5.21
CA LEU A 298 -11.36 12.74 -6.29
C LEU A 298 -12.14 11.48 -5.91
N MET A 299 -12.11 11.04 -4.65
CA MET A 299 -12.86 9.86 -4.21
C MET A 299 -14.36 10.09 -4.31
N TYR A 300 -14.84 11.25 -3.86
CA TYR A 300 -16.26 11.60 -3.98
C TYR A 300 -16.69 11.73 -5.45
N ARG A 301 -15.84 12.31 -6.31
CA ARG A 301 -16.10 12.42 -7.75
C ARG A 301 -16.13 11.06 -8.45
N ALA A 302 -15.27 10.12 -8.05
CA ALA A 302 -15.30 8.76 -8.56
C ALA A 302 -16.56 8.01 -8.14
N PHE A 303 -17.00 8.17 -6.89
CA PHE A 303 -18.30 7.65 -6.46
C PHE A 303 -19.45 8.25 -7.27
N THR A 304 -19.45 9.57 -7.47
CA THR A 304 -20.45 10.26 -8.29
C THR A 304 -20.47 9.74 -9.72
N LEU A 305 -19.31 9.60 -10.37
CA LEU A 305 -19.22 9.01 -11.71
C LEU A 305 -19.85 7.60 -11.74
N ALA A 306 -19.48 6.75 -10.80
CA ALA A 306 -20.00 5.39 -10.72
C ALA A 306 -21.53 5.35 -10.49
N ALA A 307 -22.05 6.21 -9.62
CA ALA A 307 -23.47 6.31 -9.34
C ALA A 307 -24.26 6.80 -10.57
N LEU A 308 -23.69 7.76 -11.32
CA LEU A 308 -24.27 8.24 -12.57
C LEU A 308 -24.31 7.15 -13.65
N ILE A 309 -23.24 6.35 -13.78
CA ILE A 309 -23.19 5.22 -14.71
C ILE A 309 -24.25 4.17 -14.38
N GLU A 310 -24.42 3.85 -13.09
CA GLU A 310 -25.41 2.88 -12.60
C GLU A 310 -26.84 3.45 -12.53
N GLY A 311 -27.03 4.74 -12.84
CA GLY A 311 -28.34 5.40 -12.79
C GLY A 311 -28.93 5.54 -11.39
N ILE A 312 -28.10 5.60 -10.35
CA ILE A 312 -28.54 5.71 -8.94
C ILE A 312 -28.67 7.19 -8.57
N PRO A 313 -29.89 7.74 -8.40
CA PRO A 313 -30.04 9.17 -8.11
C PRO A 313 -29.62 9.50 -6.66
N ALA A 314 -29.01 10.66 -6.45
CA ALA A 314 -28.57 11.14 -5.13
C ALA A 314 -29.72 11.28 -4.11
N THR A 315 -30.96 11.43 -4.58
CA THR A 315 -32.16 11.45 -3.74
C THR A 315 -32.44 10.09 -3.06
N ASN A 316 -31.97 8.98 -3.64
CA ASN A 316 -32.08 7.65 -3.06
C ASN A 316 -30.85 7.34 -2.18
N THR A 317 -30.87 7.90 -0.97
CA THR A 317 -29.75 7.78 -0.02
C THR A 317 -29.45 6.35 0.42
N THR A 318 -30.47 5.49 0.50
CA THR A 318 -30.31 4.05 0.81
C THR A 318 -29.55 3.34 -0.29
N ALA A 319 -29.97 3.49 -1.56
CA ALA A 319 -29.28 2.87 -2.69
C ALA A 319 -27.84 3.41 -2.84
N CYS A 320 -27.63 4.70 -2.59
CA CYS A 320 -26.28 5.28 -2.58
C CYS A 320 -25.38 4.64 -1.50
N LYS A 321 -25.92 4.38 -0.31
CA LYS A 321 -25.17 3.72 0.78
C LYS A 321 -24.81 2.28 0.40
N GLU A 322 -25.78 1.48 -0.04
CA GLU A 322 -25.56 0.10 -0.46
C GLU A 322 -24.57 0.03 -1.63
N PHE A 323 -24.67 0.98 -2.55
CA PHE A 323 -23.70 1.11 -3.64
C PHE A 323 -22.30 1.43 -3.14
N ALA A 324 -22.16 2.35 -2.18
CA ALA A 324 -20.88 2.70 -1.58
C ALA A 324 -20.20 1.53 -0.85
N GLU A 325 -20.97 0.54 -0.39
CA GLU A 325 -20.45 -0.69 0.25
C GLU A 325 -19.90 -1.71 -0.75
N ARG A 326 -20.46 -1.75 -1.98
CA ARG A 326 -20.06 -2.70 -3.04
C ARG A 326 -19.15 -2.11 -4.11
N ILE A 327 -19.06 -0.79 -4.22
CA ILE A 327 -18.28 -0.11 -5.26
C ILE A 327 -16.80 -0.49 -5.17
N SER A 328 -16.22 -0.91 -6.29
CA SER A 328 -14.78 -1.15 -6.39
C SER A 328 -14.05 0.18 -6.63
N LEU A 329 -13.83 0.92 -5.55
CA LEU A 329 -13.05 2.17 -5.54
C LEU A 329 -11.74 1.94 -4.79
N ARG A 330 -10.61 2.06 -5.50
CA ARG A 330 -9.26 1.88 -4.94
C ARG A 330 -8.41 3.13 -5.17
N LEU A 331 -7.43 3.32 -4.28
CA LEU A 331 -6.42 4.37 -4.41
C LEU A 331 -5.08 3.72 -4.76
N ILE A 332 -4.45 4.19 -5.83
CA ILE A 332 -3.08 3.81 -6.22
C ILE A 332 -2.19 5.05 -6.07
N THR A 333 -0.89 4.88 -5.87
CA THR A 333 0.04 6.02 -5.78
C THR A 333 0.91 6.08 -7.01
N LYS A 334 0.95 7.24 -7.67
CA LYS A 334 1.81 7.53 -8.81
C LYS A 334 2.37 8.94 -8.67
N ASP A 335 3.68 9.10 -8.81
CA ASP A 335 4.37 10.40 -8.78
C ASP A 335 4.03 11.26 -7.53
N HIS A 336 4.00 10.62 -6.36
CA HIS A 336 3.61 11.24 -5.07
C HIS A 336 2.14 11.73 -4.99
N GLU A 337 1.29 11.42 -5.96
CA GLU A 337 -0.15 11.68 -5.92
C GLU A 337 -0.95 10.36 -5.86
N ALA A 338 -2.06 10.38 -5.13
CA ALA A 338 -3.04 9.30 -5.12
C ALA A 338 -3.96 9.44 -6.33
N ARG A 339 -4.10 8.36 -7.08
CA ARG A 339 -4.96 8.20 -8.25
C ARG A 339 -6.09 7.24 -7.91
N VAL A 340 -7.27 7.49 -8.46
CA VAL A 340 -8.49 6.74 -8.17
C VAL A 340 -8.75 5.74 -9.29
N VAL A 341 -8.80 4.47 -8.90
CA VAL A 341 -9.18 3.36 -9.77
C VAL A 341 -10.61 2.95 -9.46
N LEU A 342 -11.47 3.02 -10.46
CA LEU A 342 -12.87 2.62 -10.37
C LEU A 342 -13.07 1.37 -11.24
N SER A 343 -13.53 0.28 -10.63
CA SER A 343 -13.79 -0.99 -11.34
C SER A 343 -12.61 -1.52 -12.15
N GLY A 344 -11.37 -1.22 -11.73
CA GLY A 344 -10.14 -1.67 -12.40
C GLY A 344 -9.52 -0.65 -13.36
N GLU A 345 -10.19 0.47 -13.65
CA GLU A 345 -9.68 1.50 -14.54
C GLU A 345 -9.27 2.76 -13.76
N ASP A 346 -8.10 3.32 -14.08
CA ASP A 346 -7.70 4.63 -13.56
C ASP A 346 -8.54 5.73 -14.20
N VAL A 347 -9.50 6.25 -13.45
CA VAL A 347 -10.45 7.27 -13.91
C VAL A 347 -10.00 8.68 -13.52
N THR A 348 -8.87 8.83 -12.81
CA THR A 348 -8.46 10.07 -12.13
C THR A 348 -8.58 11.32 -12.98
N ASP A 349 -8.10 11.25 -14.22
CA ASP A 349 -8.03 12.41 -15.12
C ASP A 349 -9.42 12.82 -15.65
N GLN A 350 -10.37 11.88 -15.68
CA GLN A 350 -11.76 12.10 -16.12
C GLN A 350 -12.65 12.64 -14.99
N LEU A 351 -12.24 12.52 -13.73
CA LEU A 351 -13.06 12.88 -12.56
C LEU A 351 -13.39 14.36 -12.46
N ARG A 352 -12.71 15.23 -13.22
CA ARG A 352 -12.97 16.67 -13.25
C ARG A 352 -13.95 17.09 -14.36
N ALA A 353 -14.58 16.13 -15.03
CA ALA A 353 -15.58 16.44 -16.06
C ALA A 353 -16.74 17.29 -15.49
N PRO A 354 -17.29 18.25 -16.26
CA PRO A 354 -18.30 19.19 -15.76
C PRO A 354 -19.54 18.53 -15.14
N ASN A 355 -20.04 17.46 -15.77
CA ASN A 355 -21.19 16.69 -15.28
C ASN A 355 -20.94 16.06 -13.89
N ILE A 356 -19.70 15.67 -13.58
CA ILE A 356 -19.32 15.13 -12.27
C ILE A 356 -19.18 16.29 -11.27
N GLU A 357 -18.54 17.39 -11.66
CA GLU A 357 -18.38 18.57 -10.79
C GLU A 357 -19.72 19.19 -10.38
N GLU A 358 -20.74 19.12 -11.23
CA GLU A 358 -22.10 19.60 -10.94
C GLU A 358 -22.82 18.70 -9.92
N ALA A 359 -22.68 17.38 -10.04
CA ALA A 359 -23.42 16.41 -9.23
C ALA A 359 -22.74 16.02 -7.89
N VAL A 360 -21.42 16.19 -7.75
CA VAL A 360 -20.66 15.66 -6.60
C VAL A 360 -21.12 16.19 -5.24
N SER A 361 -21.65 17.42 -5.17
CA SER A 361 -22.14 18.00 -3.91
C SER A 361 -23.23 17.13 -3.28
N ASP A 362 -24.15 16.64 -4.09
CA ASP A 362 -25.35 15.95 -3.62
C ASP A 362 -24.98 14.58 -3.04
N TYR A 363 -24.15 13.82 -3.74
CA TYR A 363 -23.65 12.53 -3.25
C TYR A 363 -22.71 12.68 -2.05
N SER A 364 -21.83 13.69 -2.04
CA SER A 364 -20.88 13.91 -0.93
C SER A 364 -21.54 14.31 0.38
N ALA A 365 -22.80 14.75 0.33
CA ALA A 365 -23.61 15.08 1.51
C ALA A 365 -24.24 13.84 2.17
N ILE A 366 -24.30 12.69 1.49
CA ILE A 366 -24.97 11.48 1.97
C ILE A 366 -24.11 10.78 3.03
N ALA A 367 -24.61 10.69 4.27
CA ALA A 367 -23.88 10.13 5.41
C ALA A 367 -23.37 8.70 5.16
N GLY A 368 -24.16 7.84 4.52
CA GLY A 368 -23.77 6.46 4.19
C GLY A 368 -22.59 6.38 3.23
N VAL A 369 -22.56 7.26 2.22
CA VAL A 369 -21.44 7.38 1.27
C VAL A 369 -20.19 7.89 1.99
N ARG A 370 -20.35 8.93 2.82
CA ARG A 370 -19.25 9.50 3.59
C ARG A 370 -18.61 8.47 4.52
N LEU A 371 -19.40 7.66 5.21
CA LEU A 371 -18.90 6.62 6.13
C LEU A 371 -17.90 5.69 5.43
N GLN A 372 -18.25 5.20 4.23
CA GLN A 372 -17.40 4.29 3.46
C GLN A 372 -16.14 4.98 2.94
N LEU A 373 -16.27 6.17 2.33
CA LEU A 373 -15.12 6.89 1.78
C LEU A 373 -14.16 7.40 2.87
N VAL A 374 -14.68 7.82 4.04
CA VAL A 374 -13.83 8.24 5.19
C VAL A 374 -13.02 7.06 5.72
N ALA A 375 -13.58 5.84 5.74
CA ALA A 375 -12.83 4.65 6.14
C ALA A 375 -11.60 4.42 5.22
N GLN A 376 -11.77 4.57 3.92
CA GLN A 376 -10.68 4.48 2.95
C GLN A 376 -9.67 5.63 3.08
N GLN A 377 -10.12 6.87 3.34
CA GLN A 377 -9.24 8.01 3.60
C GLN A 377 -8.37 7.79 4.85
N ARG A 378 -8.97 7.25 5.92
CA ARG A 378 -8.23 6.89 7.15
C ARG A 378 -7.23 5.78 6.90
N LEU A 379 -7.58 4.77 6.11
CA LEU A 379 -6.65 3.72 5.70
C LEU A 379 -5.46 4.31 4.93
N PHE A 380 -5.70 5.21 3.97
CA PHE A 380 -4.65 5.93 3.26
C PHE A 380 -3.74 6.72 4.22
N ALA A 381 -4.32 7.36 5.23
CA ALA A 381 -3.57 8.13 6.22
C ALA A 381 -2.71 7.31 7.20
N THR A 382 -2.81 5.97 7.18
CA THR A 382 -1.89 5.10 7.95
C THR A 382 -0.51 4.99 7.31
N GLN A 383 -0.38 5.41 6.04
CA GLN A 383 0.87 5.38 5.30
C GLN A 383 1.86 6.43 5.85
N PRO A 384 3.17 6.14 5.83
CA PRO A 384 4.19 7.15 6.15
C PRO A 384 4.12 8.32 5.17
N LEU A 385 4.25 9.54 5.69
CA LEU A 385 4.24 10.77 4.89
C LEU A 385 2.97 10.91 4.04
N SER A 386 1.80 10.62 4.59
CA SER A 386 0.53 10.89 3.91
C SER A 386 0.06 12.33 4.14
N LEU A 387 -0.33 13.02 3.07
CA LEU A 387 -0.92 14.36 3.11
C LEU A 387 -2.32 14.30 2.47
N LEU A 388 -3.34 14.67 3.24
CA LEU A 388 -4.72 14.61 2.79
C LEU A 388 -5.28 16.02 2.66
N VAL A 389 -5.93 16.29 1.53
CA VAL A 389 -6.60 17.57 1.27
C VAL A 389 -8.09 17.36 1.03
N GLY A 390 -8.91 18.22 1.65
CA GLY A 390 -10.36 18.14 1.56
C GLY A 390 -11.06 19.30 2.27
N ARG A 391 -12.26 19.04 2.77
CA ARG A 391 -13.09 20.02 3.49
C ARG A 391 -13.18 19.74 4.99
N ASP A 392 -13.08 18.47 5.39
CA ASP A 392 -13.27 18.00 6.76
C ASP A 392 -12.21 16.96 7.18
N ILE A 393 -11.02 17.03 6.57
CA ILE A 393 -9.91 16.12 6.85
C ILE A 393 -9.49 16.24 8.32
N GLY A 394 -9.16 17.44 8.78
CA GLY A 394 -8.63 17.68 10.12
C GLY A 394 -9.69 17.59 11.22
N SER A 395 -10.98 17.66 10.91
CA SER A 395 -12.08 17.57 11.87
C SER A 395 -12.67 16.16 11.95
N VAL A 396 -12.82 15.46 10.82
CA VAL A 396 -13.49 14.15 10.75
C VAL A 396 -12.52 13.01 10.48
N VAL A 397 -11.66 13.15 9.47
CA VAL A 397 -10.78 12.05 9.02
C VAL A 397 -9.62 11.86 10.00
N LEU A 398 -8.97 12.96 10.35
CA LEU A 398 -7.71 13.10 11.10
C LEU A 398 -7.81 14.10 12.26
N PRO A 399 -8.78 13.94 13.20
CA PRO A 399 -8.93 14.86 14.34
C PRO A 399 -7.67 14.98 15.20
N LYS A 400 -6.87 13.91 15.26
CA LYS A 400 -5.64 13.81 16.05
C LYS A 400 -4.36 14.11 15.27
N ALA A 401 -4.44 14.59 14.02
CA ALA A 401 -3.25 14.98 13.29
C ALA A 401 -2.51 16.11 14.02
N ARG A 402 -1.20 15.94 14.19
CA ARG A 402 -0.31 16.95 14.82
C ARG A 402 -0.21 18.24 14.01
N ILE A 403 -0.37 18.13 12.70
CA ILE A 403 -0.38 19.26 11.76
C ILE A 403 -1.68 19.22 10.98
N LYS A 404 -2.45 20.30 11.13
CA LYS A 404 -3.70 20.56 10.42
C LYS A 404 -3.62 22.00 9.91
N PHE A 405 -3.77 22.20 8.62
CA PHE A 405 -3.88 23.53 8.02
C PHE A 405 -5.33 23.78 7.62
N PHE A 406 -5.79 25.01 7.80
CA PHE A 406 -7.08 25.46 7.29
C PHE A 406 -6.87 26.71 6.45
N LEU A 407 -7.14 26.64 5.15
CA LEU A 407 -6.98 27.77 4.25
C LEU A 407 -8.29 28.51 4.13
N GLN A 408 -8.26 29.83 4.31
CA GLN A 408 -9.41 30.70 4.14
C GLN A 408 -9.13 31.80 3.10
N ALA A 409 -10.21 32.27 2.47
CA ALA A 409 -10.25 33.49 1.68
C ALA A 409 -11.72 33.90 1.49
N ALA A 410 -11.96 35.20 1.32
CA ALA A 410 -13.28 35.75 1.03
C ALA A 410 -13.88 35.13 -0.23
N ALA A 411 -15.20 35.00 -0.24
CA ALA A 411 -15.93 34.26 -1.27
C ALA A 411 -15.85 34.91 -2.66
N ASP A 412 -15.75 36.23 -2.71
CA ASP A 412 -15.49 37.03 -3.90
C ASP A 412 -14.09 36.78 -4.49
N VAL A 413 -13.04 36.80 -3.66
CA VAL A 413 -11.66 36.47 -4.07
C VAL A 413 -11.57 35.05 -4.65
N ARG A 414 -12.26 34.08 -4.02
CA ARG A 414 -12.31 32.69 -4.48
C ARG A 414 -13.09 32.53 -5.79
N ALA A 415 -14.17 33.30 -5.97
CA ALA A 415 -14.95 33.33 -7.20
C ALA A 415 -14.17 33.87 -8.39
N GLU A 416 -13.39 34.93 -8.17
CA GLU A 416 -12.53 35.51 -9.19
C GLU A 416 -11.44 34.51 -9.63
N ARG A 417 -10.75 33.87 -8.68
CA ARG A 417 -9.73 32.83 -8.98
C ARG A 417 -10.30 31.65 -9.76
N ARG A 418 -11.51 31.20 -9.43
CA ARG A 418 -12.18 30.10 -10.15
C ARG A 418 -12.58 30.52 -11.57
N GLY A 419 -13.03 31.76 -11.75
CA GLY A 419 -13.32 32.34 -13.07
C GLY A 419 -12.07 32.39 -13.97
N GLN A 420 -10.94 32.83 -13.43
CA GLN A 420 -9.66 32.87 -14.16
C GLN A 420 -9.18 31.47 -14.58
N GLN A 421 -9.28 30.46 -13.71
CA GLN A 421 -8.93 29.06 -14.06
C GLN A 421 -9.87 28.46 -15.12
N ALA A 422 -11.15 28.83 -15.13
CA ALA A 422 -12.10 28.34 -16.12
C ALA A 422 -11.87 28.94 -17.51
N SER A 423 -11.43 30.21 -17.58
CA SER A 423 -11.08 30.86 -18.86
C SER A 423 -9.81 30.27 -19.48
N GLU A 424 -8.84 29.84 -18.67
CA GLU A 424 -7.62 29.16 -19.15
C GLU A 424 -7.91 27.76 -19.72
N TRP A 425 -9.01 27.12 -19.31
CA TRP A 425 -9.46 25.81 -19.80
C TRP A 425 -10.56 25.88 -20.88
N GLY A 426 -10.82 27.08 -21.44
CA GLY A 426 -11.66 27.25 -22.63
C GLY A 426 -13.19 27.11 -22.41
N GLY A 427 -13.68 27.20 -21.16
CA GLY A 427 -15.11 27.10 -20.85
C GLY A 427 -15.81 28.46 -20.75
N PRO A 428 -17.06 28.61 -21.24
CA PRO A 428 -17.84 29.84 -21.06
C PRO A 428 -18.49 29.85 -19.66
N GLN A 429 -17.82 30.43 -18.66
CA GLN A 429 -18.47 30.82 -17.40
C GLN A 429 -18.07 32.25 -17.03
N SER A 430 -19.06 33.14 -16.94
CA SER A 430 -18.85 34.49 -16.39
C SER A 430 -18.51 34.41 -14.91
N THR A 431 -17.62 35.29 -14.43
CA THR A 431 -17.23 35.43 -13.02
C THR A 431 -18.43 35.52 -12.06
N ILE A 432 -19.57 36.04 -12.53
CA ILE A 432 -20.82 36.15 -11.77
C ILE A 432 -21.48 34.79 -11.53
N ALA A 433 -21.48 33.88 -12.53
CA ALA A 433 -22.03 32.53 -12.40
C ALA A 433 -21.14 31.65 -11.49
N ALA A 434 -19.82 31.79 -11.59
CA ALA A 434 -18.86 31.15 -10.68
C ALA A 434 -19.06 31.61 -9.22
N GLY A 435 -19.31 32.90 -9.00
CA GLY A 435 -19.54 33.48 -7.67
C GLY A 435 -20.83 33.01 -6.98
N ARG A 436 -21.94 32.88 -7.71
CA ARG A 436 -23.19 32.32 -7.15
C ARG A 436 -23.01 30.84 -6.76
N ASN A 437 -22.36 30.04 -7.61
CA ASN A 437 -22.13 28.62 -7.32
C ASN A 437 -21.22 28.40 -6.10
N ILE A 438 -20.22 29.26 -5.86
CA ILE A 438 -19.36 29.15 -4.68
C ILE A 438 -20.11 29.48 -3.39
N ARG A 439 -20.89 30.56 -3.36
CA ARG A 439 -21.65 30.98 -2.15
C ARG A 439 -22.75 29.99 -1.77
N THR A 440 -23.46 29.44 -2.75
CA THR A 440 -24.47 28.39 -2.50
C THR A 440 -23.80 27.12 -1.95
N ARG A 441 -22.67 26.70 -2.56
CA ARG A 441 -21.90 25.54 -2.09
C ARG A 441 -21.34 25.72 -0.69
N ASP A 442 -20.79 26.88 -0.35
CA ASP A 442 -20.23 27.13 0.98
C ASP A 442 -21.33 27.12 2.05
N THR A 443 -22.52 27.66 1.76
CA THR A 443 -23.68 27.57 2.65
C THR A 443 -24.10 26.10 2.84
N THR A 444 -24.18 25.32 1.76
CA THR A 444 -24.53 23.90 1.82
C THR A 444 -23.47 23.06 2.53
N ASP A 445 -22.17 23.36 2.39
CA ASP A 445 -21.08 22.61 3.02
C ASP A 445 -20.91 22.93 4.51
N SER A 446 -21.20 24.17 4.91
CA SER A 446 -21.11 24.62 6.30
C SER A 446 -22.35 24.24 7.13
N SER A 447 -23.52 24.10 6.51
CA SER A 447 -24.79 23.76 7.19
C SER A 447 -25.16 22.27 7.20
N ARG A 448 -24.26 21.36 6.78
CA ARG A 448 -24.57 19.92 6.73
C ARG A 448 -24.76 19.32 8.11
N ALA A 449 -25.79 18.47 8.26
CA ALA A 449 -26.00 17.65 9.45
C ALA A 449 -24.86 16.64 9.69
N SER A 450 -24.10 16.27 8.65
CA SER A 450 -22.93 15.40 8.73
C SER A 450 -21.70 16.09 8.14
N SER A 451 -20.62 16.15 8.92
CA SER A 451 -19.30 16.65 8.53
C SER A 451 -19.28 18.09 7.97
N PRO A 452 -19.75 19.09 8.74
CA PRO A 452 -19.76 20.48 8.29
C PRO A 452 -18.34 21.02 8.09
N LEU A 453 -18.15 21.87 7.08
CA LEU A 453 -16.91 22.62 6.90
C LEU A 453 -16.70 23.55 8.11
N THR A 454 -15.76 23.17 8.97
CA THR A 454 -15.42 23.85 10.21
C THR A 454 -13.91 23.95 10.33
N ILE A 455 -13.41 24.97 11.03
CA ILE A 455 -11.98 25.05 11.35
C ILE A 455 -11.67 23.95 12.38
N PRO A 456 -10.81 22.97 12.06
CA PRO A 456 -10.50 21.92 13.01
C PRO A 456 -9.80 22.46 14.26
N GLU A 457 -10.09 21.87 15.42
CA GLU A 457 -9.44 22.26 16.68
C GLU A 457 -7.90 22.17 16.57
N GLY A 458 -7.19 23.24 16.86
CA GLY A 458 -5.72 23.28 16.76
C GLY A 458 -5.17 23.34 15.33
N ALA A 459 -6.01 23.62 14.32
CA ALA A 459 -5.56 23.91 12.98
C ALA A 459 -4.84 25.26 12.89
N ILE A 460 -3.79 25.30 12.07
CA ILE A 460 -3.12 26.53 11.68
C ILE A 460 -3.93 27.16 10.55
N VAL A 461 -4.54 28.32 10.81
CA VAL A 461 -5.31 29.06 9.82
C VAL A 461 -4.36 29.87 8.95
N ILE A 462 -4.46 29.70 7.63
CA ILE A 462 -3.71 30.46 6.64
C ILE A 462 -4.69 31.28 5.82
N ASP A 463 -4.59 32.60 5.93
CA ASP A 463 -5.35 33.52 5.10
C ASP A 463 -4.68 33.67 3.73
N THR A 464 -5.40 33.33 2.66
CA THR A 464 -4.85 33.35 1.31
C THR A 464 -5.24 34.60 0.52
N GLU A 465 -5.91 35.59 1.12
CA GLU A 465 -6.35 36.80 0.42
C GLU A 465 -5.17 37.68 -0.01
N GLN A 466 -4.23 37.91 0.91
CA GLN A 466 -3.12 38.85 0.72
C GLN A 466 -1.75 38.17 0.63
N LEU A 467 -1.69 36.85 0.81
CA LEU A 467 -0.46 36.08 0.72
C LEU A 467 -0.19 35.63 -0.72
N SER A 468 1.03 35.86 -1.21
CA SER A 468 1.49 35.22 -2.44
C SER A 468 1.59 33.70 -2.26
N ILE A 469 1.52 32.95 -3.36
CA ILE A 469 1.63 31.48 -3.33
C ILE A 469 2.92 31.04 -2.64
N ASP A 470 4.04 31.69 -2.94
CA ASP A 470 5.35 31.37 -2.35
C ASP A 470 5.38 31.68 -0.85
N ALA A 471 4.80 32.80 -0.43
CA ALA A 471 4.73 33.16 0.99
C ALA A 471 3.86 32.17 1.79
N MET A 472 2.73 31.73 1.22
CA MET A 472 1.87 30.69 1.78
C MET A 472 2.64 29.36 1.95
N ILE A 473 3.34 28.92 0.91
CA ILE A 473 4.12 27.67 0.93
C ILE A 473 5.24 27.76 1.98
N LYS A 474 5.99 28.86 2.01
CA LYS A 474 7.08 29.09 2.97
C LYS A 474 6.59 29.09 4.42
N ALA A 475 5.44 29.72 4.68
CA ALA A 475 4.84 29.72 6.01
C ALA A 475 4.47 28.29 6.46
N ALA A 476 3.84 27.50 5.58
CA ALA A 476 3.48 26.12 5.91
C ALA A 476 4.71 25.21 6.12
N ILE A 477 5.76 25.36 5.30
CA ILE A 477 7.04 24.66 5.47
C ILE A 477 7.64 24.95 6.85
N THR A 478 7.72 26.23 7.21
CA THR A 478 8.29 26.68 8.50
C THR A 478 7.54 26.03 9.68
N VAL A 479 6.22 26.03 9.65
CA VAL A 479 5.40 25.40 10.70
C VAL A 479 5.59 23.90 10.78
N ILE A 480 5.73 23.22 9.63
CA ILE A 480 6.03 21.79 9.61
C ILE A 480 7.38 21.56 10.27
N GLU A 481 8.43 22.24 9.83
CA GLU A 481 9.78 22.10 10.38
C GLU A 481 9.82 22.34 11.89
N GLU A 482 9.19 23.40 12.40
CA GLU A 482 9.10 23.70 13.83
C GLU A 482 8.41 22.60 14.65
N ARG A 483 7.35 21.99 14.10
CA ARG A 483 6.60 20.91 14.78
C ARG A 483 7.19 19.51 14.57
N THR A 484 8.23 19.39 13.75
CA THR A 484 8.98 18.14 13.48
C THR A 484 10.28 18.03 14.26
N LYS A 485 10.75 19.14 14.84
CA LYS A 485 11.87 19.21 15.80
C LYS A 485 11.39 18.73 17.17
#